data_AF-A0A955PBW8-F1
#
_entry.id   AF-A0A955PBW8-F1
#
_cell.length_a   1.000
_cell.length_b   1.000
_cell.length_c   1.000
_cell.angle_alpha   90.00
_cell.angle_beta   90.00
_cell.angle_gamma   90.00
#
_symmetry.space_group_name_H-M   'P 1'
#
loop_
_entity.id
_entity.type
_entity.pdbx_description
1 polymer ?
#
loop_
_entity_poly.entity_id
_entity_poly.type
_entity_poly.pdbx_seq_one_letter_code
_entity_poly.pdbx_strand_id
1 'polypeptide(L)'
;MSSLTIEQIGQYQVQPYRKSQTRWMVKGVGPDTRGQAFTVGLLPKGRWQTVLVNSGERIPPRKSFQAENRMEAIRIAETHWFDTRTILPPEGPEIGDVFAEWLNVHPVSSSTIRRDYLPRTEMAKKWFENIGLVYWSQIKPRHLQQYANACAERGNSKRTIQLHCRVITMAAKYV
;
A
#
# COMPACT_ATOMS: atom_id res chain seq x y z
N MET A 1 40.37 15.48 6.72
CA MET A 1 39.06 15.37 7.39
C MET A 1 38.00 15.38 6.31
N SER A 2 37.48 14.22 5.91
CA SER A 2 36.50 14.14 4.82
C SER A 2 35.15 14.61 5.34
N SER A 3 34.69 15.74 4.81
CA SER A 3 33.37 16.31 5.02
C SER A 3 32.31 15.23 4.80
N LEU A 4 31.46 15.00 5.81
CA LEU A 4 30.24 14.20 5.67
C LEU A 4 29.27 15.01 4.82
N THR A 5 29.43 14.96 3.50
CA THR A 5 28.56 15.72 2.59
C THR A 5 27.17 15.11 2.65
N ILE A 6 26.22 15.90 3.17
CA ILE A 6 24.80 15.63 3.05
C ILE A 6 24.42 16.00 1.62
N GLU A 7 23.86 15.05 0.89
CA GLU A 7 23.40 15.20 -0.48
C GLU A 7 21.88 15.16 -0.52
N GLN A 8 21.27 15.95 -1.39
CA GLN A 8 19.83 15.90 -1.62
C GLN A 8 19.55 15.20 -2.96
N ILE A 9 18.79 14.11 -2.91
CA ILE A 9 18.36 13.35 -4.09
C ILE A 9 16.83 13.38 -4.12
N GLY A 10 16.26 14.21 -4.99
CA GLY A 10 14.81 14.42 -5.05
C GLY A 10 14.24 14.94 -3.72
N GLN A 11 13.27 14.22 -3.15
CA GLN A 11 12.68 14.51 -1.84
C GLN A 11 13.45 13.90 -0.65
N TYR A 12 14.64 13.33 -0.86
CA TYR A 12 15.42 12.67 0.19
C TYR A 12 16.73 13.39 0.48
N GLN A 13 17.07 13.46 1.77
CA GLN A 13 18.42 13.72 2.24
C GLN A 13 19.17 12.40 2.41
N VAL A 14 20.36 12.34 1.83
CA VAL A 14 21.23 11.17 1.79
C VAL A 14 22.55 11.56 2.43
N GLN A 15 22.97 10.80 3.43
CA GLN A 15 24.23 11.05 4.12
C GLN A 15 24.95 9.72 4.42
N PRO A 16 26.28 9.71 4.50
CA PRO A 16 27.01 8.52 4.93
C PRO A 16 26.49 7.99 6.27
N TYR A 17 26.26 6.68 6.35
CA TYR A 17 25.84 6.04 7.59
C TYR A 17 27.06 5.77 8.47
N ARG A 18 27.23 6.58 9.51
CA ARG A 18 28.41 6.54 10.40
C ARG A 18 29.70 6.76 9.58
N LYS A 19 30.75 5.97 9.82
CA LYS A 19 32.02 6.01 9.09
C LYS A 19 32.05 5.09 7.86
N SER A 20 30.89 4.59 7.40
CA SER A 20 30.85 3.69 6.25
C SER A 20 30.94 4.47 4.94
N GLN A 21 31.81 4.03 4.04
CA GLN A 21 31.88 4.54 2.66
C GLN A 21 30.86 3.87 1.73
N THR A 22 30.32 2.72 2.14
CA THR A 22 29.43 1.89 1.30
C THR A 22 28.01 1.82 1.83
N ARG A 23 27.66 2.62 2.86
CA ARG A 23 26.31 2.65 3.43
C ARG A 23 25.87 4.09 3.67
N TRP A 24 24.64 4.38 3.33
CA TRP A 24 24.03 5.70 3.43
C TRP A 24 22.72 5.62 4.21
N MET A 25 22.48 6.63 5.03
CA MET A 25 21.18 6.94 5.62
C MET A 25 20.39 7.79 4.64
N VAL A 26 19.12 7.45 4.46
CA VAL A 26 18.19 8.15 3.60
C VAL A 26 17.01 8.61 4.45
N LYS A 27 16.71 9.90 4.43
CA LYS A 27 15.59 10.51 5.18
C LYS A 27 14.75 11.36 4.24
N GLY A 28 13.45 11.13 4.22
CA GLY A 28 12.54 11.96 3.44
C GLY A 28 12.36 13.34 4.07
N VAL A 29 12.48 14.37 3.22
CA VAL A 29 12.34 15.79 3.58
C VAL A 29 11.23 16.50 2.81
N GLY A 30 10.66 15.85 1.79
CA GLY A 30 9.49 16.35 1.06
C GLY A 30 8.17 16.06 1.78
N PRO A 31 7.05 16.68 1.36
CA PRO A 31 5.74 16.47 1.97
C PRO A 31 5.27 15.00 1.93
N ASP A 32 5.56 14.27 0.85
CA ASP A 32 5.13 12.88 0.64
C ASP A 32 6.04 11.85 1.32
N THR A 33 7.28 12.25 1.62
CA THR A 33 8.34 11.39 2.14
C THR A 33 8.68 11.69 3.60
N ARG A 34 8.03 12.70 4.20
CA ARG A 34 8.27 13.13 5.58
C ARG A 34 8.08 11.97 6.56
N GLY A 35 9.10 11.72 7.37
CA GLY A 35 9.10 10.64 8.37
C GLY A 35 9.52 9.28 7.82
N GLN A 36 9.70 9.13 6.51
CA GLN A 36 10.31 7.94 5.92
C GLN A 36 11.82 7.96 6.17
N ALA A 37 12.33 6.85 6.71
CA ALA A 37 13.75 6.70 6.98
C ALA A 37 14.19 5.26 6.68
N PHE A 38 15.30 5.11 5.95
CA PHE A 38 15.87 3.82 5.63
C PHE A 38 17.37 3.95 5.40
N THR A 39 18.07 2.83 5.37
CA THR A 39 19.48 2.80 4.93
C THR A 39 19.59 2.01 3.64
N VAL A 40 20.58 2.37 2.83
CA VAL A 40 21.01 1.57 1.67
C VAL A 40 22.50 1.34 1.79
N GLY A 41 22.97 0.16 1.43
CA GLY A 41 24.40 -0.14 1.40
C GLY A 41 24.78 -1.13 0.33
N LEU A 42 25.96 -0.89 -0.26
CA LEU A 42 26.58 -1.74 -1.24
C LEU A 42 27.32 -2.88 -0.51
N LEU A 43 26.91 -4.10 -0.79
CA LEU A 43 27.56 -5.33 -0.35
C LEU A 43 28.66 -5.73 -1.33
N PRO A 44 29.60 -6.59 -0.91
CA PRO A 44 30.54 -7.24 -1.82
C PRO A 44 29.79 -7.93 -2.97
N LYS A 45 30.41 -7.95 -4.15
CA LYS A 45 29.84 -8.49 -5.41
C LYS A 45 28.70 -7.66 -6.02
N GLY A 46 28.65 -6.35 -5.74
CA GLY A 46 27.74 -5.42 -6.41
C GLY A 46 26.28 -5.47 -5.94
N ARG A 47 25.95 -6.31 -4.96
CA ARG A 47 24.59 -6.43 -4.44
C ARG A 47 24.28 -5.29 -3.48
N TRP A 48 23.05 -4.79 -3.48
CA TRP A 48 22.61 -3.77 -2.55
C TRP A 48 21.77 -4.37 -1.42
N GLN A 49 21.78 -3.71 -0.27
CA GLN A 49 20.92 -4.02 0.86
C GLN A 49 20.27 -2.76 1.38
N THR A 50 18.99 -2.84 1.71
CA THR A 50 18.26 -1.81 2.42
C THR A 50 17.73 -2.30 3.76
N VAL A 51 17.60 -1.37 4.71
CA VAL A 51 17.03 -1.62 6.03
C VAL A 51 16.06 -0.49 6.36
N LEU A 52 14.84 -0.83 6.74
CA LEU A 52 13.86 0.15 7.22
C LEU A 52 14.26 0.66 8.60
N VAL A 53 14.40 1.98 8.73
CA VAL A 53 14.70 2.62 10.01
C VAL A 53 13.36 3.01 10.63
N ASN A 54 13.12 2.57 11.87
CA ASN A 54 11.84 2.73 12.60
C ASN A 54 10.71 1.75 12.21
N SER A 55 11.00 0.49 11.91
CA SER A 55 9.96 -0.53 11.69
C SER A 55 9.12 -0.86 12.94
N GLY A 56 9.52 -0.40 14.13
CA GLY A 56 8.92 -0.82 15.41
C GLY A 56 9.22 -2.26 15.80
N GLU A 57 9.92 -3.01 14.95
CA GLU A 57 10.30 -4.40 15.16
C GLU A 57 11.63 -4.51 15.93
N ARG A 58 11.74 -5.54 16.78
CA ARG A 58 12.98 -5.87 17.50
C ARG A 58 14.18 -6.09 16.57
N ILE A 59 13.92 -6.62 15.37
CA ILE A 59 14.91 -6.83 14.32
C ILE A 59 14.43 -6.03 13.10
N PRO A 60 15.17 -4.98 12.67
CA PRO A 60 14.77 -4.21 11.51
C PRO A 60 14.72 -5.07 10.24
N PRO A 61 13.63 -4.98 9.44
CA PRO A 61 13.50 -5.76 8.23
C PRO A 61 14.54 -5.30 7.22
N ARG A 62 15.07 -6.27 6.45
CA ARG A 62 16.14 -6.05 5.48
C ARG A 62 15.76 -6.68 4.15
N LYS A 63 16.07 -6.00 3.05
CA LYS A 63 15.89 -6.53 1.70
C LYS A 63 17.19 -6.34 0.92
N SER A 64 17.46 -7.26 0.01
CA SER A 64 18.66 -7.19 -0.84
C SER A 64 18.28 -7.34 -2.30
N PHE A 65 18.81 -6.48 -3.14
CA PHE A 65 18.43 -6.29 -4.53
C PHE A 65 19.64 -5.90 -5.39
N GLN A 66 19.46 -5.86 -6.70
CA GLN A 66 20.46 -5.37 -7.64
C GLN A 66 20.14 -3.93 -8.03
N ALA A 67 21.18 -3.12 -8.18
CA ALA A 67 21.10 -1.76 -8.69
C ALA A 67 22.46 -1.39 -9.27
N GLU A 68 22.48 -0.60 -10.34
CA GLU A 68 23.70 -0.16 -11.01
C GLU A 68 24.41 0.94 -10.21
N ASN A 69 23.64 1.79 -9.52
CA ASN A 69 24.15 2.94 -8.80
C ASN A 69 23.33 3.27 -7.54
N ARG A 70 23.86 4.20 -6.73
CA ARG A 70 23.23 4.60 -5.45
C ARG A 70 21.86 5.25 -5.64
N MET A 71 21.65 6.04 -6.69
CA MET A 71 20.38 6.71 -6.94
C MET A 71 19.28 5.70 -7.26
N GLU A 72 19.58 4.74 -8.13
CA GLU A 72 18.70 3.62 -8.42
C GLU A 72 18.45 2.76 -7.17
N ALA A 73 19.49 2.50 -6.37
CA ALA A 73 19.34 1.74 -5.14
C ALA A 73 18.42 2.42 -4.12
N ILE A 74 18.44 3.76 -4.04
CA ILE A 74 17.53 4.54 -3.19
C ILE A 74 16.09 4.42 -3.70
N ARG A 75 15.87 4.53 -5.01
CA ARG A 75 14.53 4.34 -5.60
C ARG A 75 13.98 2.94 -5.35
N ILE A 76 14.79 1.89 -5.57
CA ILE A 76 14.37 0.51 -5.33
C ILE A 76 14.09 0.28 -3.83
N ALA A 77 14.91 0.84 -2.95
CA ALA A 77 14.71 0.76 -1.51
C ALA A 77 13.44 1.51 -1.05
N GLU A 78 13.19 2.71 -1.58
CA GLU A 78 11.94 3.44 -1.38
C GLU A 78 10.76 2.57 -1.83
N THR A 79 10.86 1.94 -3.00
CA THR A 79 9.83 1.04 -3.51
C THR A 79 9.58 -0.14 -2.58
N HIS A 80 10.64 -0.71 -2.05
CA HIS A 80 10.57 -1.84 -1.14
C HIS A 80 9.89 -1.55 0.20
N TRP A 81 9.90 -0.29 0.65
CA TRP A 81 9.47 0.08 1.99
C TRP A 81 8.24 0.98 2.04
N PHE A 82 8.10 1.90 1.10
CA PHE A 82 7.11 2.99 1.15
C PHE A 82 6.26 3.08 -0.09
N ASP A 83 6.70 2.51 -1.21
CA ASP A 83 5.84 2.43 -2.38
C ASP A 83 4.76 1.38 -2.13
N THR A 84 3.56 1.90 -1.91
CA THR A 84 2.33 1.13 -1.95
C THR A 84 1.95 0.72 -3.39
N ARG A 85 2.77 1.07 -4.40
CA ARG A 85 2.49 0.81 -5.82
C ARG A 85 3.39 -0.22 -6.52
N THR A 86 4.43 -0.80 -5.90
CA THR A 86 5.19 -1.84 -6.63
C THR A 86 5.87 -2.91 -5.76
N ILE A 87 5.08 -3.92 -5.37
CA ILE A 87 5.53 -5.32 -5.42
C ILE A 87 4.44 -6.06 -6.22
N LEU A 88 4.78 -6.37 -7.48
CA LEU A 88 3.98 -7.09 -8.50
C LEU A 88 2.77 -6.30 -9.05
N PRO A 89 2.35 -6.51 -10.32
CA PRO A 89 0.94 -6.25 -10.64
C PRO A 89 0.16 -7.01 -9.56
N PRO A 90 -0.75 -6.38 -8.84
CA PRO A 90 -1.47 -7.09 -7.80
C PRO A 90 -2.08 -8.32 -8.44
N GLU A 91 -1.59 -9.49 -8.05
CA GLU A 91 -2.17 -10.74 -8.44
C GLU A 91 -3.57 -10.73 -7.81
N GLY A 92 -4.56 -10.46 -8.65
CA GLY A 92 -5.93 -10.46 -8.23
C GLY A 92 -6.81 -9.54 -9.07
N PRO A 93 -8.08 -9.89 -9.23
CA PRO A 93 -9.05 -9.08 -9.93
C PRO A 93 -9.18 -7.67 -9.32
N GLU A 94 -9.46 -6.68 -10.17
CA GLU A 94 -9.85 -5.35 -9.69
C GLU A 94 -11.10 -5.44 -8.82
N ILE A 95 -11.26 -4.51 -7.89
CA ILE A 95 -12.44 -4.49 -7.00
C ILE A 95 -13.74 -4.42 -7.82
N GLY A 96 -13.72 -3.69 -8.94
CA GLY A 96 -14.83 -3.62 -9.88
C GLY A 96 -15.16 -4.95 -10.52
N ASP A 97 -14.13 -5.68 -10.98
CA ASP A 97 -14.30 -6.97 -11.64
C ASP A 97 -14.82 -8.03 -10.68
N VAL A 98 -14.32 -8.07 -9.44
CA VAL A 98 -14.84 -8.98 -8.41
C VAL A 98 -16.33 -8.73 -8.16
N PHE A 99 -16.74 -7.47 -8.03
CA PHE A 99 -18.15 -7.17 -7.82
C PHE A 99 -18.99 -7.50 -9.06
N ALA A 100 -18.52 -7.21 -10.26
CA ALA A 100 -19.24 -7.53 -11.50
C ALA A 100 -19.42 -9.03 -11.68
N GLU A 101 -18.36 -9.81 -11.46
CA GLU A 101 -18.37 -11.27 -11.56
C GLU A 101 -19.27 -11.88 -10.49
N TRP A 102 -19.13 -11.44 -9.23
CA TRP A 102 -20.00 -11.87 -8.13
C TRP A 102 -21.47 -11.57 -8.45
N LEU A 103 -21.82 -10.36 -8.92
CA LEU A 103 -23.19 -10.01 -9.28
C LEU A 103 -23.75 -10.86 -10.43
N ASN A 104 -22.90 -11.29 -11.36
CA ASN A 104 -23.30 -12.13 -12.50
C ASN A 104 -23.66 -13.57 -12.09
N VAL A 105 -22.97 -14.12 -11.09
CA VAL A 105 -23.14 -15.53 -10.65
C VAL A 105 -23.97 -15.67 -9.38
N HIS A 106 -24.28 -14.58 -8.68
CA HIS A 106 -25.01 -14.62 -7.42
C HIS A 106 -26.48 -15.04 -7.64
N PRO A 107 -26.99 -16.08 -6.94
CA PRO A 107 -28.29 -16.70 -7.23
C PRO A 107 -29.46 -15.88 -6.66
N VAL A 108 -29.69 -14.69 -7.23
CA VAL A 108 -30.80 -13.79 -6.90
C VAL A 108 -31.40 -13.21 -8.17
N SER A 109 -32.62 -12.68 -8.09
CA SER A 109 -33.26 -12.07 -9.26
C SER A 109 -32.51 -10.80 -9.71
N SER A 110 -32.56 -10.52 -11.01
CA SER A 110 -31.99 -9.29 -11.59
C SER A 110 -32.60 -8.02 -10.96
N SER A 111 -33.85 -8.10 -10.48
CA SER A 111 -34.50 -7.00 -9.75
C SER A 111 -33.83 -6.72 -8.40
N THR A 112 -33.47 -7.76 -7.64
CA THR A 112 -32.73 -7.64 -6.38
C THR A 112 -31.31 -7.15 -6.62
N ILE A 113 -30.63 -7.63 -7.67
CA ILE A 113 -29.31 -7.12 -8.07
C ILE A 113 -29.37 -5.60 -8.30
N ARG A 114 -30.30 -5.15 -9.16
CA ARG A 114 -30.41 -3.73 -9.54
C ARG A 114 -30.81 -2.84 -8.37
N ARG A 115 -31.77 -3.26 -7.54
CA ARG A 115 -32.29 -2.42 -6.46
C ARG A 115 -31.42 -2.42 -5.20
N ASP A 116 -30.76 -3.54 -4.91
CA ASP A 116 -30.08 -3.73 -3.64
C ASP A 116 -28.57 -3.88 -3.75
N TYR A 117 -28.08 -4.80 -4.56
CA TYR A 117 -26.66 -5.14 -4.53
C TYR A 117 -25.80 -4.17 -5.33
N LEU A 118 -26.24 -3.80 -6.54
CA LEU A 118 -25.49 -2.90 -7.42
C LEU A 118 -25.18 -1.53 -6.78
N PRO A 119 -26.15 -0.82 -6.15
CA PRO A 119 -25.84 0.48 -5.53
C PRO A 119 -24.84 0.35 -4.36
N ARG A 120 -24.85 -0.79 -3.67
CA ARG A 120 -23.96 -1.03 -2.51
C ARG A 120 -22.54 -1.38 -2.97
N THR A 121 -22.40 -2.19 -4.03
CA THR A 121 -21.11 -2.51 -4.62
C THR A 121 -20.48 -1.29 -5.28
N GLU A 122 -21.25 -0.45 -5.98
CA GLU A 122 -20.76 0.80 -6.56
C GLU A 122 -20.28 1.78 -5.48
N MET A 123 -21.05 1.92 -4.40
CA MET A 123 -20.65 2.76 -3.26
C MET A 123 -19.38 2.24 -2.58
N ALA A 124 -19.26 0.93 -2.39
CA ALA A 124 -18.06 0.32 -1.82
C ALA A 124 -16.83 0.52 -2.73
N LYS A 125 -16.98 0.23 -4.03
CA LYS A 125 -15.94 0.44 -5.06
C LYS A 125 -15.43 1.89 -5.02
N LYS A 126 -16.33 2.86 -5.15
CA LYS A 126 -15.98 4.29 -5.14
C LYS A 126 -15.26 4.71 -3.86
N TRP A 127 -15.66 4.15 -2.72
CA TRP A 127 -15.00 4.45 -1.45
C TRP A 127 -13.57 3.87 -1.41
N PHE A 128 -13.37 2.63 -1.85
CA PHE A 128 -12.05 2.01 -1.92
C PHE A 128 -11.11 2.75 -2.89
N GLU A 129 -11.60 3.13 -4.06
CA GLU A 129 -10.85 3.92 -5.04
C GLU A 129 -10.42 5.28 -4.46
N ASN A 130 -11.30 5.95 -3.72
CA ASN A 130 -11.00 7.24 -3.09
C ASN A 130 -9.88 7.16 -2.05
N ILE A 131 -9.68 6.01 -1.41
CA ILE A 131 -8.56 5.79 -0.47
C ILE A 131 -7.36 5.11 -1.15
N GLY A 132 -7.36 5.01 -2.48
CA GLY A 132 -6.25 4.50 -3.28
C GLY A 132 -6.18 2.97 -3.38
N LEU A 133 -7.27 2.26 -3.05
CA LEU A 133 -7.35 0.80 -3.22
C LEU A 133 -8.04 0.46 -4.55
N VAL A 134 -7.33 -0.25 -5.41
CA VAL A 134 -7.78 -0.61 -6.76
C VAL A 134 -8.08 -2.10 -6.88
N TYR A 135 -7.34 -2.94 -6.14
CA TYR A 135 -7.38 -4.40 -6.28
C TYR A 135 -7.92 -5.08 -5.04
N TRP A 136 -8.63 -6.20 -5.24
CA TRP A 136 -9.29 -6.91 -4.14
C TRP A 136 -8.33 -7.37 -3.05
N SER A 137 -7.13 -7.81 -3.44
CA SER A 137 -6.06 -8.27 -2.54
C SER A 137 -5.54 -7.19 -1.57
N GLN A 138 -5.76 -5.92 -1.89
CA GLN A 138 -5.37 -4.78 -1.06
C GLN A 138 -6.37 -4.51 0.07
N ILE A 139 -7.60 -5.04 0.00
CA ILE A 139 -8.60 -4.89 1.05
C ILE A 139 -8.15 -5.70 2.29
N LYS A 140 -8.10 -5.03 3.44
CA LYS A 140 -7.71 -5.61 4.74
C LYS A 140 -8.83 -5.34 5.76
N PRO A 141 -8.91 -6.09 6.87
CA PRO A 141 -9.96 -5.89 7.89
C PRO A 141 -10.07 -4.44 8.39
N ARG A 142 -8.95 -3.73 8.52
CA ARG A 142 -8.94 -2.30 8.89
C ARG A 142 -9.69 -1.40 7.89
N HIS A 143 -9.63 -1.71 6.59
CA HIS A 143 -10.32 -0.94 5.56
C HIS A 143 -11.83 -1.18 5.62
N LEU A 144 -12.27 -2.38 6.00
CA LEU A 144 -13.70 -2.68 6.22
C LEU A 144 -14.25 -1.91 7.43
N GLN A 145 -13.47 -1.80 8.51
CA GLN A 145 -13.85 -0.99 9.66
C GLN A 145 -13.94 0.50 9.30
N GLN A 146 -12.97 1.02 8.54
CA GLN A 146 -12.99 2.39 8.04
C GLN A 146 -14.19 2.66 7.12
N TYR A 147 -14.53 1.73 6.24
CA TYR A 147 -15.72 1.83 5.39
C TYR A 147 -17.01 1.84 6.22
N ALA A 148 -17.11 0.99 7.23
CA ALA A 148 -18.26 0.97 8.15
C ALA A 148 -18.40 2.30 8.91
N ASN A 149 -17.28 2.87 9.38
CA ASN A 149 -17.26 4.17 10.05
C ASN A 149 -17.70 5.28 9.08
N ALA A 150 -17.19 5.30 7.84
CA ALA A 150 -17.61 6.26 6.82
C ALA A 150 -19.11 6.14 6.47
N CYS A 151 -19.67 4.93 6.53
CA CYS A 151 -21.11 4.74 6.38
C CYS A 151 -21.89 5.32 7.58
N ALA A 152 -21.38 5.16 8.80
CA ALA A 152 -21.99 5.73 10.01
C ALA A 152 -21.94 7.26 10.02
N GLU A 153 -20.83 7.86 9.59
CA GLU A 153 -20.66 9.32 9.45
C GLU A 153 -21.66 9.94 8.45
N ARG A 154 -22.11 9.15 7.46
CA ARG A 154 -23.18 9.53 6.53
C ARG A 154 -24.60 9.38 7.10
N GLY A 155 -24.74 9.05 8.38
CA GLY A 155 -26.03 8.89 9.05
C GLY A 155 -26.74 7.55 8.78
N ASN A 156 -26.04 6.54 8.25
CA ASN A 156 -26.65 5.24 8.02
C ASN A 156 -26.96 4.51 9.34
N SER A 157 -28.13 3.86 9.39
CA SER A 157 -28.48 2.99 10.50
C SER A 157 -27.52 1.79 10.61
N LYS A 158 -27.40 1.19 11.80
CA LYS A 158 -26.63 -0.05 12.01
C LYS A 158 -27.03 -1.16 11.02
N ARG A 159 -28.32 -1.30 10.74
CA ARG A 159 -28.85 -2.29 9.78
C ARG A 159 -28.39 -1.98 8.36
N THR A 160 -28.41 -0.70 7.97
CA THR A 160 -27.95 -0.26 6.64
C THR A 160 -26.45 -0.50 6.48
N ILE A 161 -25.64 -0.15 7.49
CA ILE A 161 -24.19 -0.40 7.50
C ILE A 161 -23.90 -1.90 7.36
N GLN A 162 -24.62 -2.75 8.10
CA GLN A 162 -24.49 -4.21 7.96
C GLN A 162 -24.78 -4.69 6.53
N LEU A 163 -25.79 -4.13 5.85
CA LEU A 163 -26.08 -4.47 4.46
C LEU A 163 -24.96 -4.02 3.50
N HIS A 164 -24.36 -2.85 3.72
CA HIS A 164 -23.20 -2.38 2.95
C HIS A 164 -21.97 -3.27 3.15
N CYS A 165 -21.66 -3.66 4.38
CA CYS A 165 -20.54 -4.57 4.63
C CYS A 165 -20.81 -5.98 4.13
N ARG A 166 -22.08 -6.43 4.16
CA ARG A 166 -22.47 -7.78 3.75
C ARG A 166 -22.16 -8.05 2.28
N VAL A 167 -22.37 -7.10 1.37
CA VAL A 167 -22.04 -7.33 -0.05
C VAL A 167 -20.53 -7.54 -0.26
N ILE A 168 -19.69 -6.85 0.52
CA ILE A 168 -18.23 -7.04 0.49
C ILE A 168 -17.86 -8.42 1.02
N THR A 169 -18.47 -8.86 2.14
CA THR A 169 -18.23 -10.19 2.71
C THR A 169 -18.73 -11.31 1.79
N MET A 170 -19.85 -11.11 1.08
CA MET A 170 -20.39 -12.09 0.15
C MET A 170 -19.52 -12.22 -1.09
N ALA A 171 -19.07 -11.11 -1.66
CA ALA A 171 -18.09 -11.10 -2.74
C ALA A 171 -16.74 -11.72 -2.30
N ALA A 172 -16.30 -11.50 -1.06
CA ALA A 172 -15.07 -12.08 -0.52
C ALA A 172 -15.11 -13.61 -0.36
N LYS A 173 -16.30 -14.23 -0.32
CA LYS A 173 -16.45 -15.69 -0.30
C LYS A 173 -16.35 -16.31 -1.70
N TYR A 174 -16.45 -15.48 -2.73
CA TYR A 174 -16.42 -15.89 -4.13
C TYR A 174 -14.97 -15.91 -4.67
N VAL A 175 -14.12 -15.01 -4.17
CA VAL A 175 -12.68 -14.92 -4.47
C VAL A 175 -11.88 -15.81 -3.53
#